data_AF-A0A957G9G7-F1
#
_entry.id   AF-A0A957G9G7-F1
#
_cell.length_a   1.000
_cell.length_b   1.000
_cell.length_c   1.000
_cell.angle_alpha   90.00
_cell.angle_beta   90.00
_cell.angle_gamma   90.00
#
_symmetry.space_group_name_H-M   'P 1'
#
loop_
_entity.id
_entity.type
_entity.pdbx_description
1 polymer ?
#
loop_
_entity_poly.entity_id
_entity_poly.type
_entity_poly.pdbx_seq_one_letter_code
_entity_poly.pdbx_strand_id
1 'polypeptide(L)'
;MAENDKPANDKKPNSEKPPIPEEKLVQTQHTVTIDGQTIHYTATTGTILLKEEVDEKGEEVKASVFYVAYTRDDVDDPAGRPITFSFNGGPGSSSVWLHLGLL
;
A
#
# COMPACT_ATOMS: atom_id res chain seq x y z
N MET A 1 11.26 58.33 -12.53
CA MET A 1 12.59 57.68 -12.66
C MET A 1 12.56 56.42 -11.81
N ALA A 2 12.56 55.29 -12.52
CA ALA A 2 12.79 53.89 -12.15
C ALA A 2 12.51 53.39 -10.71
N GLU A 3 11.53 52.48 -10.64
CA GLU A 3 11.50 51.32 -9.74
C GLU A 3 12.85 50.63 -9.66
N ASN A 4 13.17 50.07 -8.50
CA ASN A 4 14.15 49.00 -8.38
C ASN A 4 13.58 47.93 -7.45
N ASP A 5 12.55 47.25 -7.97
CA ASP A 5 12.04 46.01 -7.42
C ASP A 5 13.03 44.90 -7.80
N LYS A 6 13.77 44.38 -6.81
CA LYS A 6 14.67 43.23 -7.03
C LYS A 6 13.79 41.98 -7.12
N PRO A 7 13.86 41.16 -8.18
CA PRO A 7 13.14 39.90 -8.17
C PRO A 7 13.84 38.96 -7.19
N ALA A 8 13.13 38.58 -6.13
CA ALA A 8 13.48 37.43 -5.33
C ALA A 8 13.42 36.19 -6.25
N ASN A 9 14.57 35.60 -6.49
CA ASN A 9 14.73 34.40 -7.29
C ASN A 9 14.19 33.21 -6.48
N ASP A 10 12.88 32.96 -6.56
CA ASP A 10 12.23 31.75 -6.07
C ASP A 10 12.66 30.55 -6.92
N LYS A 11 13.88 30.06 -6.67
CA LYS A 11 14.26 28.71 -7.08
C LYS A 11 13.48 27.72 -6.24
N LYS A 12 12.31 27.29 -6.72
CA LYS A 12 11.67 26.06 -6.25
C LYS A 12 12.69 24.92 -6.37
N PRO A 13 12.96 24.15 -5.30
CA PRO A 13 13.81 22.98 -5.43
C PRO A 13 13.12 22.03 -6.41
N ASN A 14 13.86 21.63 -7.45
CA ASN A 14 13.43 20.58 -8.37
C ASN A 14 13.33 19.28 -7.56
N SER A 15 12.12 18.97 -7.06
CA SER A 15 11.86 17.71 -6.38
C SER A 15 11.84 16.62 -7.44
N GLU A 16 12.98 15.95 -7.64
CA GLU A 16 12.99 14.69 -8.36
C GLU A 16 11.97 13.75 -7.72
N LYS A 17 11.10 13.15 -8.54
CA LYS A 17 10.12 12.18 -8.06
C LYS A 17 10.89 11.04 -7.39
N PRO A 18 10.44 10.55 -6.21
CA PRO A 18 11.00 9.36 -5.60
C PRO A 18 11.01 8.20 -6.60
N PRO A 19 12.01 7.31 -6.56
CA PRO A 19 12.05 6.15 -7.43
C PRO A 19 10.80 5.29 -7.21
N ILE A 20 10.27 4.73 -8.29
CA ILE A 20 9.14 3.81 -8.24
C ILE A 20 9.57 2.58 -7.44
N PRO A 21 8.85 2.19 -6.38
CA PRO A 21 9.19 1.01 -5.59
C PRO A 21 8.99 -0.27 -6.43
N GLU A 22 9.86 -1.25 -6.22
CA GLU A 22 9.71 -2.58 -6.83
C GLU A 22 8.57 -3.35 -6.16
N GLU A 23 7.76 -4.07 -6.94
CA GLU A 23 6.78 -5.02 -6.41
C GLU A 23 7.51 -6.22 -5.80
N LYS A 24 7.68 -6.19 -4.49
CA LYS A 24 8.24 -7.31 -3.71
C LYS A 24 7.19 -7.85 -2.77
N LEU A 25 7.08 -9.17 -2.75
CA LEU A 25 6.24 -9.92 -1.84
C LEU A 25 7.10 -10.54 -0.75
N VAL A 26 6.69 -10.40 0.50
CA VAL A 26 7.28 -11.13 1.64
C VAL A 26 6.19 -11.96 2.27
N GLN A 27 6.43 -13.26 2.42
CA GLN A 27 5.49 -14.20 3.02
C GLN A 27 6.10 -14.85 4.26
N THR A 28 5.27 -15.04 5.27
CA THR A 28 5.60 -15.76 6.51
C THR A 28 4.42 -16.61 6.93
N GLN A 29 4.68 -17.79 7.51
CA GLN A 29 3.66 -18.72 7.97
C GLN A 29 3.57 -18.71 9.49
N HIS A 30 2.35 -18.70 10.01
CA HIS A 30 2.06 -18.56 11.43
C HIS A 30 0.88 -19.42 11.84
N THR A 31 0.59 -19.44 13.13
CA THR A 31 -0.55 -20.14 13.70
C THR A 31 -1.12 -19.32 14.84
N VAL A 32 -2.44 -19.28 14.97
CA VAL A 32 -3.17 -18.58 16.04
C VAL A 32 -4.34 -19.43 16.53
N THR A 33 -4.69 -19.32 17.80
CA THR A 33 -5.92 -19.94 18.34
C THR A 33 -6.99 -18.89 18.55
N ILE A 34 -8.14 -19.05 17.90
CA ILE A 34 -9.31 -18.16 18.00
C ILE A 34 -10.51 -19.02 18.36
N ASP A 35 -11.24 -18.67 19.43
CA ASP A 35 -12.40 -19.43 19.91
C ASP A 35 -12.13 -20.94 20.09
N GLY A 36 -10.92 -21.29 20.53
CA GLY A 36 -10.48 -22.68 20.74
C GLY A 36 -10.12 -23.44 19.47
N GLN A 37 -10.22 -22.82 18.29
CA GLN A 37 -9.80 -23.40 17.01
C GLN A 37 -8.39 -22.94 16.65
N THR A 38 -7.53 -23.87 16.27
CA THR A 38 -6.20 -23.56 15.74
C THR A 38 -6.32 -23.22 14.27
N ILE A 39 -5.82 -22.04 13.88
CA ILE A 39 -5.85 -21.52 12.51
C ILE A 39 -4.41 -21.38 12.04
N HIS A 40 -4.08 -22.12 10.98
CA HIS A 40 -2.83 -21.94 10.23
C HIS A 40 -3.04 -20.87 9.17
N TYR A 41 -2.12 -19.91 9.08
CA TYR A 41 -2.24 -18.83 8.11
C TYR A 41 -0.90 -18.33 7.59
N THR A 42 -0.93 -17.86 6.34
CA THR A 42 0.16 -17.14 5.69
C THR A 42 -0.09 -15.64 5.74
N ALA A 43 0.84 -14.89 6.32
CA ALA A 43 0.89 -13.43 6.26
C ALA A 43 1.75 -13.00 5.06
N THR A 44 1.14 -12.27 4.13
CA THR A 44 1.80 -11.71 2.93
C THR A 44 1.83 -10.20 3.04
N THR A 45 3.00 -9.59 2.87
CA THR A 45 3.14 -8.14 2.71
C THR A 45 3.66 -7.84 1.31
N GLY A 46 3.24 -6.71 0.75
CA GLY A 46 3.66 -6.34 -0.58
C GLY A 46 3.26 -4.94 -0.99
N THR A 47 3.66 -4.56 -2.19
CA THR A 47 3.29 -3.29 -2.83
C THR A 47 2.63 -3.58 -4.16
N ILE A 48 1.49 -2.94 -4.42
CA ILE A 48 0.78 -2.98 -5.71
C ILE A 48 0.99 -1.63 -6.40
N LEU A 49 1.48 -1.66 -7.64
CA LEU A 49 1.60 -0.47 -8.47
C LEU A 49 0.30 -0.23 -9.24
N LEU A 50 -0.33 0.92 -9.01
CA LEU A 50 -1.48 1.37 -9.80
C LEU A 50 -0.96 2.10 -11.04
N LYS A 51 -1.26 1.52 -12.21
CA LYS A 51 -0.84 2.02 -13.51
C LYS A 51 -2.02 2.60 -14.27
N GLU A 52 -1.76 3.65 -15.03
CA GLU A 52 -2.72 4.23 -15.98
C GLU A 52 -2.14 4.11 -17.39
N GLU A 53 -2.97 3.72 -18.36
CA GLU A 53 -2.61 3.79 -19.77
C GLU A 53 -2.54 5.25 -20.21
N VAL A 54 -1.40 5.66 -20.76
CA VAL A 54 -1.18 7.02 -21.25
C VAL A 54 -0.88 6.94 -22.74
N ASP A 55 -1.92 7.03 -23.58
CA ASP A 55 -1.89 7.07 -25.06
C ASP A 55 -0.61 6.45 -25.69
N GLU A 56 0.15 7.20 -26.48
CA GLU A 56 1.34 6.74 -27.20
C GLU A 56 2.56 6.44 -26.29
N LYS A 57 2.44 6.64 -24.97
CA LYS A 57 3.54 6.51 -24.00
C LYS A 57 3.50 5.20 -23.20
N GLY A 58 2.44 4.41 -23.33
CA GLY A 58 2.27 3.15 -22.60
C GLY A 58 1.77 3.36 -21.16
N GLU A 59 2.10 2.44 -20.25
CA GLU A 59 1.64 2.50 -18.85
C GLU A 59 2.52 3.44 -18.00
N GLU A 60 1.90 4.38 -17.28
CA GLU A 60 2.56 5.19 -16.25
C GLU A 60 2.11 4.76 -14.84
N VAL A 61 3.05 4.55 -13.92
CA VAL A 61 2.74 4.28 -12.50
C VAL A 61 2.26 5.57 -11.83
N LYS A 62 1.02 5.57 -11.34
CA LYS A 62 0.40 6.72 -10.66
C LYS A 62 0.45 6.63 -9.14
N ALA A 63 0.39 5.41 -8.61
CA ALA A 63 0.45 5.18 -7.17
C ALA A 63 1.08 3.83 -6.84
N SER A 64 1.52 3.72 -5.59
CA SER A 64 2.07 2.52 -4.99
C SER A 64 1.33 2.28 -3.68
N VAL A 65 0.64 1.14 -3.57
CA VAL A 65 -0.16 0.79 -2.39
C VAL A 65 0.51 -0.36 -1.66
N PHE A 66 1.01 -0.10 -0.45
CA PHE A 66 1.46 -1.15 0.45
C PHE A 66 0.27 -1.87 1.08
N TYR A 67 0.33 -3.20 1.19
CA TYR A 67 -0.70 -4.02 1.79
C TYR A 67 -0.12 -5.12 2.68
N VAL A 68 -0.97 -5.61 3.58
CA VAL A 68 -0.76 -6.85 4.32
C VAL A 68 -2.01 -7.71 4.17
N ALA A 69 -1.83 -8.99 3.85
CA ALA A 69 -2.90 -9.96 3.68
C ALA A 69 -2.66 -11.17 4.58
N TYR A 70 -3.72 -11.64 5.22
CA TYR A 70 -3.72 -12.85 6.04
C TYR A 70 -4.61 -13.89 5.37
N THR A 71 -4.01 -14.97 4.89
CA THR A 71 -4.72 -16.04 4.21
C THR A 71 -4.64 -17.27 5.09
N ARG A 72 -5.78 -17.78 5.55
CA ARG A 72 -5.79 -19.04 6.31
C ARG A 72 -5.62 -20.22 5.34
N ASP A 73 -4.74 -21.15 5.71
CA ASP A 73 -4.17 -22.14 4.80
C ASP A 73 -5.00 -23.44 4.72
N ASP A 74 -5.78 -23.75 5.77
CA ASP A 74 -6.57 -24.98 5.91
C ASP A 74 -8.02 -24.82 5.42
N VAL A 75 -8.20 -24.37 4.17
CA VAL A 75 -9.51 -24.19 3.54
C VAL A 75 -9.66 -25.09 2.32
N ASP A 76 -10.66 -25.98 2.34
CA ASP A 76 -10.94 -26.91 1.24
C ASP A 76 -11.45 -26.21 -0.04
N ASP A 77 -12.29 -25.19 0.11
CA ASP A 77 -12.76 -24.34 -1.00
C ASP A 77 -12.40 -22.85 -0.75
N PRO A 78 -11.21 -22.41 -1.22
CA PRO A 78 -10.80 -21.02 -1.09
C PRO A 78 -11.69 -20.03 -1.85
N ALA A 79 -12.33 -20.46 -2.95
CA ALA A 79 -13.14 -19.58 -3.80
C ALA A 79 -14.49 -19.24 -3.15
N GLY A 80 -15.04 -20.17 -2.37
CA GLY A 80 -16.25 -19.95 -1.57
C GLY A 80 -16.06 -19.08 -0.33
N ARG A 81 -14.81 -18.80 0.07
CA ARG A 81 -14.53 -18.05 1.30
C ARG A 81 -14.57 -16.53 1.06
N PRO A 82 -15.32 -15.75 1.87
CA PRO A 82 -15.35 -14.30 1.75
C PRO A 82 -13.98 -13.64 2.00
N ILE A 83 -13.73 -12.54 1.30
CA ILE A 83 -12.58 -11.66 1.50
C ILE A 83 -13.04 -10.41 2.24
N THR A 84 -12.28 -10.01 3.27
CA THR A 84 -12.50 -8.75 3.99
C THR A 84 -11.36 -7.80 3.70
N PHE A 85 -11.70 -6.60 3.22
CA PHE A 85 -10.77 -5.49 3.08
C PHE A 85 -10.97 -4.53 4.26
N SER A 86 -9.87 -4.11 4.88
CA SER A 86 -9.88 -3.20 6.01
C SER A 86 -9.02 -1.99 5.69
N PHE A 87 -9.62 -0.80 5.76
CA PHE A 87 -8.97 0.47 5.46
C PHE A 87 -9.06 1.37 6.68
N ASN A 88 -7.96 2.00 7.04
CA ASN A 88 -7.99 2.99 8.11
C ASN A 88 -8.75 4.25 7.66
N GLY A 89 -9.40 4.90 8.62
CA GLY A 89 -10.15 6.13 8.39
C GLY A 89 -9.30 7.40 8.55
N GLY A 90 -9.96 8.56 8.42
CA GLY A 90 -9.32 9.87 8.48
C GLY A 90 -8.41 10.15 7.26
N PRO A 91 -8.14 11.42 6.92
CA PRO A 91 -7.18 11.72 5.88
C PRO A 91 -5.74 11.45 6.38
N GLY A 92 -5.02 10.54 5.72
CA GLY A 92 -3.59 10.30 5.93
C GLY A 92 -3.21 9.39 7.11
N SER A 93 -4.17 8.76 7.79
CA SER A 93 -3.84 7.77 8.83
C SER A 93 -3.40 6.44 8.21
N SER A 94 -2.30 5.87 8.71
CA SER A 94 -1.77 4.60 8.22
C SER A 94 -2.65 3.41 8.62
N SER A 95 -2.73 2.42 7.73
CA SER A 95 -3.37 1.13 8.00
C SER A 95 -2.77 0.37 9.20
N VAL A 96 -1.58 0.76 9.68
CA VAL A 96 -0.90 0.14 10.85
C VAL A 96 -1.76 0.13 12.11
N TRP A 97 -2.65 1.12 12.32
CA TRP A 97 -3.47 1.16 13.52
C TRP A 97 -4.51 0.04 13.58
N LEU A 98 -4.96 -0.44 12.41
CA LEU A 98 -5.83 -1.61 12.35
C LEU A 98 -5.04 -2.88 12.62
N HIS A 99 -3.79 -2.92 12.17
CA HIS A 99 -2.86 -4.02 12.39
C HIS A 99 -2.40 -4.18 13.84
N LEU A 100 -2.57 -3.14 14.68
CA LEU A 100 -2.20 -3.15 16.09
C LEU A 100 -3.42 -3.22 17.03
N GLY A 101 -4.62 -2.93 16.54
CA GLY A 101 -5.81 -2.74 17.38
C GLY A 101 -7.04 -3.54 16.99
N LEU A 102 -7.09 -4.14 15.79
CA LEU A 102 -8.26 -4.88 15.30
C LEU A 102 -7.90 -6.24 14.68
N LEU A 103 -6.80 -6.28 13.93
CA LEU A 103 -6.22 -7.47 13.29
C LEU A 103 -5.02 -7.95 14.10
#